data_AF-A0A9P8BM37-F1
#
_entry.id   AF-A0A9P8BM37-F1
#
_cell.length_a   1.000
_cell.length_b   1.000
_cell.length_c   1.000
_cell.angle_alpha   90.00
_cell.angle_beta   90.00
_cell.angle_gamma   90.00
#
_symmetry.space_group_name_H-M   'P 1'
#
loop_
_entity.id
_entity.type
_entity.pdbx_description
1 polymer ?
#
loop_
_entity_poly.entity_id
_entity_poly.type
_entity_poly.pdbx_seq_one_letter_code
_entity_poly.pdbx_strand_id
1 'polypeptide(L)'
;MSSSISTRSAVTIAAVTVVGGLIAYAAYFDYKRRNDAQFRKKLRKEKKRVERTRPDVLTPGGGSRSTEEIKEALQMIRNEQLPAGAEEKEQYFMENVQIGEQLCTQGPAFEIPAALAFYRALRVYPSPVELIMIYQKTVPESVFKIVMEMTSLDVSSPDPEPQEAKKESAPSSPSPSSQRGRGSGSDDEQEREKSVPPSETSSQGDWDKLTDPTSASTTIPPPGTEESDFPPLSS
;
A
#
# COMPACT_ATOMS: atom_id res chain seq x y z
N MET A 1 -83.37 23.50 -24.38
CA MET A 1 -82.28 23.54 -25.37
C MET A 1 -81.42 22.32 -25.15
N SER A 2 -81.62 21.26 -25.96
CA SER A 2 -80.85 20.01 -25.84
C SER A 2 -79.67 20.11 -26.81
N SER A 3 -78.47 20.30 -26.28
CA SER A 3 -77.26 20.35 -27.10
C SER A 3 -76.88 18.92 -27.50
N SER A 4 -77.09 18.58 -28.77
CA SER A 4 -76.64 17.31 -29.35
C SER A 4 -75.12 17.27 -29.33
N ILE A 5 -74.54 16.38 -28.52
CA ILE A 5 -73.11 16.13 -28.55
C ILE A 5 -72.75 15.56 -29.93
N SER A 6 -71.93 16.28 -30.68
CA SER A 6 -71.44 15.79 -31.97
C SER A 6 -70.61 14.52 -31.74
N THR A 7 -70.76 13.52 -32.60
CA THR A 7 -70.03 12.24 -32.51
C THR A 7 -68.51 12.43 -32.41
N ARG A 8 -67.96 13.45 -33.06
CA ARG A 8 -66.55 13.86 -32.92
C ARG A 8 -66.21 14.29 -31.49
N SER A 9 -67.06 15.09 -30.85
CA SER A 9 -66.90 15.51 -29.45
C SER A 9 -66.99 14.32 -28.50
N ALA A 10 -67.93 13.39 -28.73
CA ALA A 10 -68.03 12.15 -27.96
C ALA A 10 -66.78 11.28 -28.07
N VAL A 11 -66.24 11.11 -29.28
CA VAL A 11 -65.02 10.33 -29.54
C VAL A 11 -63.80 10.98 -28.90
N THR A 12 -63.64 12.31 -29.00
CA THR A 12 -62.52 13.02 -28.36
C THR A 12 -62.58 12.92 -26.84
N ILE A 13 -63.77 13.07 -26.24
CA ILE A 13 -63.94 12.92 -24.79
C ILE A 13 -63.56 11.50 -24.36
N ALA A 14 -64.07 10.48 -25.06
CA ALA A 14 -63.74 9.08 -24.78
C ALA A 14 -62.24 8.80 -24.87
N ALA A 15 -61.58 9.28 -25.94
CA ALA A 15 -60.14 9.11 -26.14
C ALA A 15 -59.31 9.78 -25.03
N VAL A 16 -59.68 10.99 -24.61
CA VAL A 16 -58.99 11.71 -23.53
C VAL A 16 -59.15 10.98 -22.20
N THR A 17 -60.33 10.44 -21.88
CA THR A 17 -60.52 9.63 -20.66
C THR A 17 -59.69 8.35 -20.66
N VAL A 18 -59.59 7.65 -21.80
CA VAL A 18 -58.79 6.42 -21.88
C VAL A 18 -57.30 6.72 -21.72
N VAL A 19 -56.79 7.73 -22.43
CA VAL A 19 -55.36 8.12 -22.34
C VAL A 19 -55.04 8.65 -20.93
N GLY A 20 -55.91 9.49 -20.37
CA GLY A 20 -55.75 10.00 -19.00
C GLY A 20 -55.77 8.88 -17.96
N GLY A 21 -56.67 7.89 -18.11
CA GLY A 21 -56.73 6.72 -17.23
C GLY A 21 -55.46 5.86 -17.28
N LEU A 22 -54.89 5.66 -18.48
CA LEU A 22 -53.63 4.92 -18.65
C LEU A 22 -52.44 5.65 -18.02
N ILE A 23 -52.35 6.98 -18.18
CA ILE A 23 -51.29 7.79 -17.58
C ILE A 23 -51.42 7.79 -16.05
N ALA A 24 -52.64 7.97 -15.53
CA ALA A 24 -52.90 7.92 -14.09
C ALA A 24 -52.56 6.54 -13.50
N TYR A 25 -52.90 5.45 -14.20
CA TYR A 25 -52.55 4.09 -13.78
C TYR A 25 -51.04 3.85 -13.83
N ALA A 26 -50.34 4.33 -14.86
CA ALA A 26 -48.89 4.23 -14.96
C ALA A 26 -48.18 5.00 -13.83
N ALA A 27 -48.65 6.20 -13.50
CA ALA A 27 -48.14 6.97 -12.37
C ALA A 27 -48.42 6.27 -11.01
N TYR A 28 -49.62 5.73 -10.82
CA TYR A 28 -49.97 4.95 -9.63
C TYR A 28 -49.12 3.69 -9.51
N PHE A 29 -48.90 2.97 -10.61
CA PHE A 29 -48.11 1.74 -10.63
C PHE A 29 -46.62 2.01 -10.39
N ASP A 30 -46.06 3.06 -10.98
CA ASP A 30 -44.67 3.47 -10.71
C ASP A 30 -44.50 3.95 -9.25
N TYR A 31 -45.50 4.66 -8.69
CA TYR A 31 -45.53 5.01 -7.26
C TYR A 31 -45.58 3.77 -6.37
N LYS A 32 -46.48 2.81 -6.67
CA LYS A 32 -46.61 1.55 -5.92
C LYS A 32 -45.36 0.69 -6.01
N ARG A 33 -44.66 0.69 -7.15
CA ARG A 33 -43.38 -0.01 -7.35
C ARG A 33 -42.24 0.67 -6.58
N ARG A 34 -42.13 2.00 -6.63
CA ARG A 34 -41.05 2.76 -5.96
C ARG A 34 -41.24 2.85 -4.44
N ASN A 35 -42.48 2.70 -3.96
CA ASN A 35 -42.81 2.81 -2.54
C ASN A 35 -43.06 1.44 -1.87
N ASP A 36 -42.48 0.36 -2.40
CA ASP A 36 -42.51 -0.95 -1.73
C ASP A 36 -41.73 -0.90 -0.40
N ALA A 37 -42.47 -0.69 0.67
CA ALA A 37 -41.98 -0.60 2.03
C ALA A 37 -41.30 -1.90 2.49
N GLN A 38 -41.65 -3.06 1.91
CA GLN A 38 -41.04 -4.34 2.26
C GLN A 38 -39.62 -4.43 1.67
N PHE A 39 -39.39 -3.93 0.45
CA PHE A 39 -38.04 -3.85 -0.12
C PHE A 39 -37.16 -2.84 0.63
N ARG A 40 -37.68 -1.67 1.00
CA ARG A 40 -36.92 -0.70 1.83
C ARG A 40 -36.66 -1.22 3.24
N LYS A 41 -37.60 -1.95 3.85
CA LYS A 41 -37.39 -2.61 5.15
C LYS A 41 -36.39 -3.75 5.03
N LYS A 42 -36.43 -4.54 3.95
CA LYS A 42 -35.41 -5.56 3.66
C LYS A 42 -34.06 -4.92 3.43
N LEU A 43 -33.94 -3.86 2.62
CA LEU A 43 -32.69 -3.12 2.44
C LEU A 43 -32.20 -2.44 3.72
N ARG A 44 -33.09 -1.91 4.57
CA ARG A 44 -32.69 -1.35 5.88
C ARG A 44 -32.30 -2.46 6.86
N LYS A 45 -32.96 -3.61 6.81
CA LYS A 45 -32.65 -4.78 7.66
C LYS A 45 -31.37 -5.46 7.21
N GLU A 46 -31.15 -5.58 5.90
CA GLU A 46 -29.91 -6.05 5.29
C GLU A 46 -28.79 -5.02 5.46
N LYS A 47 -29.03 -3.71 5.29
CA LYS A 47 -28.03 -2.68 5.65
C LYS A 47 -27.70 -2.70 7.13
N LYS A 48 -28.68 -2.80 8.03
CA LYS A 48 -28.46 -2.92 9.48
C LYS A 48 -27.84 -4.27 9.88
N ARG A 49 -28.08 -5.33 9.11
CA ARG A 49 -27.44 -6.64 9.29
C ARG A 49 -26.01 -6.56 8.81
N VAL A 50 -25.76 -6.06 7.61
CA VAL A 50 -24.44 -5.77 7.04
C VAL A 50 -23.69 -4.72 7.85
N GLU A 51 -24.32 -3.80 8.56
CA GLU A 51 -23.66 -2.84 9.46
C GLU A 51 -23.42 -3.42 10.86
N ARG A 52 -24.21 -4.42 11.28
CA ARG A 52 -23.89 -5.28 12.44
C ARG A 52 -22.89 -6.40 12.13
N THR A 53 -22.79 -6.79 10.86
CA THR A 53 -21.89 -7.85 10.35
C THR A 53 -20.65 -7.25 9.70
N ARG A 54 -20.66 -5.95 9.35
CA ARG A 54 -19.45 -5.14 9.22
C ARG A 54 -18.91 -5.08 10.63
N PRO A 55 -17.77 -5.72 10.91
CA PRO A 55 -17.11 -5.49 12.16
C PRO A 55 -16.82 -3.99 12.21
N ASP A 56 -17.33 -3.38 13.26
CA ASP A 56 -16.87 -2.12 13.80
C ASP A 56 -15.34 -2.06 13.69
N VAL A 57 -14.84 -1.18 12.82
CA VAL A 57 -13.40 -0.92 12.60
C VAL A 57 -12.73 -0.30 13.85
N LEU A 58 -13.45 -0.29 14.98
CA LEU A 58 -13.04 0.30 16.26
C LEU A 58 -13.14 -0.68 17.44
N THR A 59 -13.41 -1.98 17.23
CA THR A 59 -13.33 -2.99 18.31
C THR A 59 -12.15 -3.96 18.09
N PRO A 60 -11.22 -4.11 19.06
CA PRO A 60 -10.01 -4.94 18.95
C PRO A 60 -10.36 -6.42 19.13
N GLY A 61 -10.90 -7.07 18.11
CA GLY A 61 -11.25 -8.49 18.18
C GLY A 61 -11.83 -9.12 16.90
N GLY A 62 -12.11 -8.32 15.87
CA GLY A 62 -12.53 -8.82 14.55
C GLY A 62 -11.40 -9.31 13.64
N GLY A 63 -10.14 -9.19 14.08
CA GLY A 63 -8.96 -9.51 13.28
C GLY A 63 -8.69 -11.01 13.07
N SER A 64 -9.34 -11.94 13.79
CA SER A 64 -8.87 -13.33 13.78
C SER A 64 -8.95 -14.02 12.41
N ARG A 65 -9.99 -13.77 11.61
CA ARG A 65 -10.11 -14.41 10.28
C ARG A 65 -9.17 -13.81 9.24
N SER A 66 -9.07 -12.48 9.18
CA SER A 66 -8.15 -11.80 8.25
C SER A 66 -6.69 -12.03 8.65
N THR A 67 -6.37 -12.03 9.95
CA THR A 67 -5.00 -12.29 10.43
C THR A 67 -4.53 -13.72 10.14
N GLU A 68 -5.40 -14.72 10.26
CA GLU A 68 -5.07 -16.12 9.90
C GLU A 68 -4.78 -16.27 8.40
N GLU A 69 -5.62 -15.69 7.55
CA GLU A 69 -5.42 -15.67 6.10
C GLU A 69 -4.12 -14.93 5.71
N ILE A 70 -3.87 -13.78 6.34
CA ILE A 70 -2.63 -13.02 6.15
C ILE A 70 -1.40 -13.83 6.58
N LYS A 71 -1.46 -14.53 7.72
CA LYS A 71 -0.36 -15.37 8.21
C LYS A 71 -0.06 -16.55 7.28
N GLU A 72 -1.10 -17.22 6.80
CA GLU A 72 -0.94 -18.34 5.86
C GLU A 72 -0.29 -17.84 4.55
N ALA A 73 -0.80 -16.74 3.99
CA ALA A 73 -0.25 -16.16 2.78
C ALA A 73 1.19 -15.63 2.97
N LEU A 74 1.50 -15.07 4.15
CA LEU A 74 2.86 -14.68 4.52
C LEU A 74 3.82 -15.87 4.57
N GLN A 75 3.39 -17.02 5.13
CA GLN A 75 4.21 -18.24 5.11
C GLN A 75 4.51 -18.70 3.68
N MET A 76 3.53 -18.61 2.78
CA MET A 76 3.75 -18.92 1.37
C MET A 76 4.78 -17.97 0.73
N ILE A 77 4.66 -16.67 0.99
CA ILE A 77 5.61 -15.66 0.49
C ILE A 77 7.00 -15.86 1.09
N ARG A 78 7.12 -16.27 2.36
CA ARG A 78 8.41 -16.58 3.00
C ARG A 78 9.16 -17.70 2.29
N ASN A 79 8.44 -18.71 1.85
CA ASN A 79 8.97 -19.87 1.15
C ASN A 79 9.26 -19.59 -0.35
N GLU A 80 8.83 -18.45 -0.87
CA GLU A 80 9.10 -18.01 -2.24
C GLU A 80 10.58 -17.61 -2.40
N GLN A 81 11.24 -18.14 -3.42
CA GLN A 81 12.62 -17.79 -3.73
C GLN A 81 12.67 -16.37 -4.29
N LEU A 82 13.31 -15.47 -3.56
CA LEU A 82 13.55 -14.11 -4.03
C LEU A 82 14.55 -14.10 -5.19
N PRO A 83 14.37 -13.23 -6.19
CA PRO A 83 15.33 -13.09 -7.28
C PRO A 83 16.72 -12.70 -6.76
N ALA A 84 17.78 -13.25 -7.36
CA ALA A 84 19.15 -13.01 -6.91
C ALA A 84 19.76 -11.78 -7.60
N GLY A 85 19.51 -11.62 -8.90
CA GLY A 85 20.05 -10.53 -9.71
C GLY A 85 19.40 -9.18 -9.40
N ALA A 86 20.16 -8.09 -9.55
CA ALA A 86 19.62 -6.73 -9.39
C ALA A 86 18.50 -6.42 -10.40
N GLU A 87 18.69 -6.81 -11.66
CA GLU A 87 17.72 -6.65 -12.74
C GLU A 87 16.44 -7.47 -12.48
N GLU A 88 16.59 -8.73 -12.05
CA GLU A 88 15.43 -9.58 -11.72
C GLU A 88 14.65 -9.06 -10.50
N LYS A 89 15.35 -8.49 -9.51
CA LYS A 89 14.71 -7.84 -8.35
C LYS A 89 13.91 -6.61 -8.77
N GLU A 90 14.45 -5.79 -9.67
CA GLU A 90 13.74 -4.64 -10.20
C GLU A 90 12.48 -5.08 -10.97
N GLN A 91 12.59 -6.11 -11.81
CA GLN A 91 11.44 -6.64 -12.54
C GLN A 91 10.37 -7.19 -11.58
N TYR A 92 10.76 -7.99 -10.60
CA TYR A 92 9.87 -8.53 -9.57
C TYR A 92 9.21 -7.41 -8.75
N PHE A 93 9.95 -6.35 -8.41
CA PHE A 93 9.40 -5.17 -7.75
C PHE A 93 8.31 -4.51 -8.60
N MET A 94 8.62 -4.19 -9.86
CA MET A 94 7.68 -3.51 -10.76
C MET A 94 6.42 -4.34 -11.00
N GLU A 95 6.56 -5.65 -11.23
CA GLU A 95 5.43 -6.57 -11.42
C GLU A 95 4.51 -6.57 -10.19
N ASN A 96 5.08 -6.69 -8.99
CA ASN A 96 4.31 -6.72 -7.75
C ASN A 96 3.62 -5.38 -7.45
N VAL A 97 4.29 -4.25 -7.72
CA VAL A 97 3.65 -2.93 -7.59
C VAL A 97 2.47 -2.80 -8.56
N GLN A 98 2.65 -3.19 -9.82
CA GLN A 98 1.60 -3.13 -10.83
C GLN A 98 0.41 -4.03 -10.45
N ILE A 99 0.65 -5.25 -9.98
CA ILE A 99 -0.38 -6.17 -9.49
C ILE A 99 -1.12 -5.56 -8.29
N GLY A 100 -0.37 -5.03 -7.31
CA GLY A 100 -0.95 -4.38 -6.12
C GLY A 100 -1.85 -3.21 -6.48
N GLU A 101 -1.40 -2.33 -7.38
CA GLU A 101 -2.17 -1.20 -7.89
C GLU A 101 -3.43 -1.64 -8.64
N GLN A 102 -3.32 -2.65 -9.51
CA GLN A 102 -4.46 -3.19 -10.23
C GLN A 102 -5.51 -3.75 -9.26
N LEU A 103 -5.09 -4.52 -8.24
CA LEU A 103 -5.98 -5.12 -7.25
C LEU A 103 -6.68 -4.06 -6.38
N CYS A 104 -6.02 -2.94 -6.09
CA CYS A 104 -6.65 -1.81 -5.39
C CYS A 104 -7.90 -1.28 -6.09
N THR A 105 -8.01 -1.43 -7.42
CA THR A 105 -9.17 -0.97 -8.19
C THR A 105 -10.36 -1.94 -8.17
N GLN A 106 -10.17 -3.18 -7.71
CA GLN A 106 -11.17 -4.24 -7.79
C GLN A 106 -12.12 -4.30 -6.58
N GLY A 107 -11.85 -3.49 -5.55
CA GLY A 107 -12.71 -3.32 -4.38
C GLY A 107 -12.31 -4.16 -3.15
N PRO A 108 -13.15 -4.17 -2.09
CA PRO A 108 -12.73 -4.62 -0.75
C PRO A 108 -12.31 -6.09 -0.64
N ALA A 109 -12.78 -6.96 -1.53
CA ALA A 109 -12.41 -8.37 -1.53
C ALA A 109 -10.94 -8.62 -1.93
N PHE A 110 -10.29 -7.63 -2.54
CA PHE A 110 -8.93 -7.74 -3.06
C PHE A 110 -7.90 -6.96 -2.23
N GLU A 111 -8.29 -6.41 -1.07
CA GLU A 111 -7.38 -5.63 -0.21
C GLU A 111 -6.23 -6.49 0.34
N ILE A 112 -6.50 -7.73 0.75
CA ILE A 112 -5.46 -8.67 1.22
C ILE A 112 -4.53 -9.08 0.05
N PRO A 113 -5.04 -9.55 -1.11
CA PRO A 113 -4.22 -9.79 -2.30
C PRO A 113 -3.36 -8.60 -2.73
N ALA A 114 -3.91 -7.38 -2.68
CA ALA A 114 -3.16 -6.16 -3.01
C ALA A 114 -2.02 -5.92 -2.03
N ALA A 115 -2.29 -6.03 -0.72
CA ALA A 115 -1.27 -5.88 0.32
C ALA A 115 -0.16 -6.93 0.20
N LEU A 116 -0.50 -8.17 -0.16
CA LEU A 116 0.48 -9.24 -0.43
C LEU A 116 1.43 -8.88 -1.57
N ALA A 117 0.95 -8.25 -2.63
CA ALA A 117 1.79 -7.79 -3.73
C ALA A 117 2.72 -6.65 -3.29
N PHE A 118 2.21 -5.64 -2.58
CA PHE A 118 3.05 -4.56 -2.03
C PHE A 118 4.09 -5.05 -1.02
N TYR A 119 3.74 -6.04 -0.20
CA TYR A 119 4.68 -6.65 0.74
C TYR A 119 5.78 -7.46 0.03
N ARG A 120 5.47 -8.15 -1.08
CA ARG A 120 6.49 -8.77 -1.94
C ARG A 120 7.46 -7.73 -2.50
N ALA A 121 6.95 -6.60 -2.99
CA ALA A 121 7.78 -5.49 -3.48
C ALA A 121 8.69 -4.92 -2.36
N LEU A 122 8.20 -4.80 -1.13
CA LEU A 122 8.99 -4.35 0.02
C LEU A 122 10.20 -5.24 0.31
N ARG A 123 10.11 -6.56 0.09
CA ARG A 123 11.19 -7.51 0.38
C ARG A 123 12.41 -7.40 -0.54
N VAL A 124 12.24 -6.83 -1.73
CA VAL A 124 13.33 -6.67 -2.72
C VAL A 124 13.84 -5.24 -2.82
N TYR A 125 13.15 -4.28 -2.19
CA TYR A 125 13.50 -2.86 -2.27
C TYR A 125 14.66 -2.52 -1.32
N PRO A 126 15.69 -1.78 -1.77
CA PRO A 126 16.90 -1.52 -0.97
C PRO A 126 16.66 -0.60 0.24
N SER A 127 15.62 0.26 0.21
CA SER A 127 15.29 1.22 1.27
C SER A 127 13.83 1.09 1.72
N PRO A 128 13.46 0.04 2.49
CA PRO A 128 12.06 -0.27 2.78
C PRO A 128 11.31 0.87 3.49
N VAL A 129 12.00 1.69 4.29
CA VAL A 129 11.40 2.85 4.97
C VAL A 129 10.92 3.90 3.97
N GLU A 130 11.70 4.19 2.93
CA GLU A 130 11.32 5.13 1.89
C GLU A 130 10.08 4.62 1.12
N LEU A 131 10.07 3.34 0.77
CA LEU A 131 8.95 2.74 0.05
C LEU A 131 7.66 2.75 0.88
N ILE A 132 7.74 2.50 2.19
CA ILE A 132 6.60 2.63 3.11
C ILE A 132 6.04 4.06 3.10
N MET A 133 6.91 5.09 3.10
CA MET A 133 6.47 6.50 3.04
C MET A 133 5.76 6.84 1.73
N ILE A 134 6.17 6.22 0.62
CA ILE A 134 5.48 6.37 -0.67
C ILE A 134 4.11 5.68 -0.60
N TYR A 135 4.05 4.45 -0.12
CA TYR A 135 2.79 3.70 0.02
C TYR A 135 1.78 4.41 0.92
N GLN A 136 2.22 5.04 2.00
CA GLN A 136 1.34 5.84 2.86
C GLN A 136 0.60 6.95 2.07
N LYS A 137 1.22 7.47 1.01
CA LYS A 137 0.66 8.57 0.19
C LYS A 137 -0.13 8.08 -1.01
N THR A 138 0.24 6.94 -1.59
CA THR A 138 -0.28 6.49 -2.89
C THR A 138 -1.24 5.31 -2.80
N VAL A 139 -1.13 4.47 -1.77
CA VAL A 139 -1.94 3.26 -1.60
C VAL A 139 -3.18 3.58 -0.74
N PRO A 140 -4.36 3.02 -1.05
CA PRO A 140 -5.55 3.18 -0.20
C PRO A 140 -5.28 2.80 1.26
N GLU A 141 -5.84 3.58 2.20
CA GLU A 141 -5.57 3.43 3.64
C GLU A 141 -5.88 2.01 4.18
N SER A 142 -6.93 1.36 3.67
CA SER A 142 -7.29 -0.02 4.07
C SER A 142 -6.20 -1.03 3.70
N VAL A 143 -5.65 -0.93 2.50
CA VAL A 143 -4.56 -1.80 2.02
C VAL A 143 -3.25 -1.49 2.75
N PHE A 144 -2.93 -0.20 2.94
CA PHE A 144 -1.72 0.20 3.66
C PHE A 144 -1.70 -0.33 5.10
N LYS A 145 -2.84 -0.30 5.81
CA LYS A 145 -2.96 -0.88 7.16
C LYS A 145 -2.63 -2.37 7.17
N ILE A 146 -3.08 -3.12 6.18
CA ILE A 146 -2.80 -4.56 6.04
C ILE A 146 -1.30 -4.78 5.77
N VAL A 147 -0.68 -3.97 4.90
CA VAL A 147 0.79 -4.03 4.67
C VAL A 147 1.54 -3.80 5.97
N MET A 148 1.13 -2.83 6.79
CA MET A 148 1.75 -2.58 8.08
C MET A 148 1.56 -3.74 9.06
N GLU A 149 0.36 -4.32 9.11
CA GLU A 149 0.08 -5.51 9.89
C GLU A 149 1.00 -6.67 9.48
N MET A 150 1.16 -6.91 8.18
CA MET A 150 2.07 -7.92 7.64
C MET A 150 3.52 -7.71 8.07
N THR A 151 4.04 -6.48 7.97
CA THR A 151 5.41 -6.19 8.43
C THR A 151 5.59 -6.44 9.93
N SER A 152 4.57 -6.15 10.76
CA SER A 152 4.63 -6.39 12.20
C SER A 152 4.61 -7.89 12.55
N LEU A 153 3.85 -8.69 11.80
CA LEU A 153 3.76 -10.14 11.95
C LEU A 153 5.06 -10.83 11.53
N ASP A 154 5.71 -10.32 10.50
CA ASP A 154 6.98 -10.83 9.98
C ASP A 154 8.14 -10.60 10.97
N VAL A 155 8.20 -9.42 11.59
CA VAL A 155 9.19 -9.12 12.65
C VAL A 155 8.93 -9.93 13.92
N SER A 156 7.67 -10.22 14.25
CA SER A 156 7.29 -10.97 15.46
C SER A 156 7.47 -12.49 15.33
N SER A 157 7.67 -13.01 14.12
CA SER A 157 7.81 -14.44 13.82
C SER A 157 9.22 -14.73 13.27
N PRO A 158 10.28 -14.65 14.10
CA PRO A 158 11.63 -15.01 13.67
C PRO A 158 11.66 -16.49 13.25
N ASP A 159 12.35 -16.79 12.14
CA ASP A 159 12.58 -18.17 11.71
C ASP A 159 13.32 -18.93 12.83
N PRO A 160 13.00 -20.22 13.08
CA PRO A 160 14.00 -21.11 13.64
C PRO A 160 15.16 -21.21 12.64
N GLU A 161 16.36 -20.81 13.08
CA GLU A 161 17.60 -20.93 12.31
C GLU A 161 17.69 -22.29 11.58
N PRO A 162 18.16 -22.32 10.32
CA PRO A 162 18.61 -23.56 9.72
C PRO A 162 19.69 -24.17 10.62
N GLN A 163 19.42 -25.35 11.16
CA GLN A 163 20.41 -26.13 11.88
C GLN A 163 21.62 -26.35 10.98
N GLU A 164 22.72 -25.66 11.29
CA GLU A 164 24.05 -25.93 10.77
C GLU A 164 24.39 -27.40 11.03
N ALA A 165 24.26 -28.23 10.00
CA ALA A 165 24.84 -29.56 10.00
C ALA A 165 26.37 -29.43 9.86
N LYS A 166 27.02 -29.37 11.02
CA LYS A 166 28.34 -29.91 11.36
C LYS A 166 29.52 -29.54 10.46
N LYS A 167 30.34 -28.63 11.01
CA LYS A 167 31.80 -28.59 10.87
C LYS A 167 32.41 -29.99 11.02
N GLU A 168 33.24 -30.39 10.07
CA GLU A 168 34.30 -31.37 10.28
C GLU A 168 35.59 -30.81 9.64
N SER A 169 36.23 -29.90 10.37
CA SER A 169 37.67 -29.65 10.27
C SER A 169 38.35 -30.37 11.44
N ALA A 170 39.42 -31.09 11.11
CA ALA A 170 40.24 -32.00 11.94
C ALA A 170 40.71 -31.40 13.29
N PRO A 171 41.23 -32.18 14.28
CA PRO A 171 42.62 -32.68 14.22
C PRO A 171 42.95 -33.94 15.09
N SER A 172 44.25 -34.28 15.20
CA SER A 172 44.97 -35.16 16.18
C SER A 172 45.32 -36.57 15.67
N SER A 173 46.54 -37.13 15.72
CA SER A 173 47.86 -36.82 16.33
C SER A 173 48.99 -37.67 15.63
N PRO A 174 50.15 -38.05 16.26
CA PRO A 174 51.46 -37.37 16.15
C PRO A 174 52.64 -38.31 15.74
N SER A 175 53.83 -37.74 15.41
CA SER A 175 55.16 -38.12 15.97
C SER A 175 56.37 -37.76 15.07
N PRO A 176 57.59 -37.65 15.65
CA PRO A 176 58.71 -36.84 15.15
C PRO A 176 59.91 -37.64 14.64
N SER A 177 60.77 -37.03 13.82
CA SER A 177 62.18 -37.47 13.69
C SER A 177 63.10 -36.38 13.15
N SER A 178 64.20 -36.23 13.86
CA SER A 178 65.29 -35.26 13.73
C SER A 178 66.10 -35.38 12.44
N GLN A 179 66.61 -34.27 11.90
CA GLN A 179 68.04 -34.18 11.56
C GLN A 179 68.50 -32.73 11.32
N ARG A 180 69.79 -32.56 11.56
CA ARG A 180 70.54 -31.33 11.84
C ARG A 180 71.67 -31.24 10.80
N GLY A 181 71.92 -30.06 10.25
CA GLY A 181 73.09 -29.71 9.42
C GLY A 181 72.79 -28.37 8.74
N ARG A 182 73.39 -27.21 9.04
CA ARG A 182 74.78 -26.75 9.27
C ARG A 182 75.64 -26.70 7.99
N GLY A 183 75.86 -25.48 7.49
CA GLY A 183 76.80 -25.04 6.44
C GLY A 183 76.19 -23.83 5.70
N SER A 184 76.65 -22.57 5.73
CA SER A 184 77.97 -21.91 5.61
C SER A 184 78.17 -21.28 4.21
N GLY A 185 78.37 -19.95 4.17
CA GLY A 185 78.82 -19.14 3.02
C GLY A 185 77.67 -18.65 2.12
N SER A 186 77.64 -17.43 1.58
CA SER A 186 78.60 -16.32 1.53
C SER A 186 77.87 -15.05 1.06
N ASP A 187 78.51 -13.92 1.32
CA ASP A 187 78.11 -12.54 1.02
C ASP A 187 77.75 -12.27 -0.46
N ASP A 188 76.81 -11.35 -0.68
CA ASP A 188 76.93 -10.34 -1.74
C ASP A 188 75.98 -9.16 -1.43
N GLU A 189 76.59 -8.05 -1.04
CA GLU A 189 75.99 -6.72 -1.01
C GLU A 189 75.85 -6.20 -2.45
N GLN A 190 74.68 -5.65 -2.81
CA GLN A 190 74.67 -4.51 -3.71
C GLN A 190 73.48 -3.58 -3.42
N GLU A 191 73.80 -2.50 -2.72
CA GLU A 191 73.01 -1.28 -2.69
C GLU A 191 72.92 -0.66 -4.10
N ARG A 192 71.72 -0.26 -4.50
CA ARG A 192 71.54 1.08 -5.07
C ARG A 192 70.12 1.59 -4.88
N GLU A 193 70.07 2.71 -4.16
CA GLU A 193 69.00 3.66 -3.94
C GLU A 193 68.14 3.93 -5.20
N LYS A 194 66.83 4.15 -5.02
CA LYS A 194 66.22 5.51 -4.99
C LYS A 194 64.68 5.47 -4.87
N SER A 195 64.18 6.35 -4.01
CA SER A 195 62.81 6.91 -3.87
C SER A 195 61.87 6.33 -2.82
N VAL A 196 61.24 7.26 -2.10
CA VAL A 196 60.56 7.32 -0.79
C VAL A 196 59.36 8.28 -1.01
N PRO A 197 58.25 8.34 -0.23
CA PRO A 197 57.30 7.35 0.26
C PRO A 197 55.83 7.81 -0.03
N PRO A 198 54.82 7.61 0.85
CA PRO A 198 53.55 6.92 0.57
C PRO A 198 52.42 7.84 0.05
N SER A 199 51.30 7.24 -0.37
CA SER A 199 50.04 7.96 -0.56
C SER A 199 48.98 7.41 0.38
N GLU A 200 48.78 8.11 1.49
CA GLU A 200 47.47 8.24 2.13
C GLU A 200 46.82 9.51 1.60
N THR A 201 45.56 9.44 1.20
CA THR A 201 44.58 10.54 1.19
C THR A 201 43.21 9.88 0.92
N SER A 202 42.26 9.79 1.85
CA SER A 202 41.56 10.85 2.59
C SER A 202 40.94 11.91 1.69
N SER A 203 39.95 11.52 0.90
CA SER A 203 39.05 12.44 0.21
C SER A 203 37.64 12.34 0.80
N GLN A 204 37.47 12.94 1.97
CA GLN A 204 36.20 13.49 2.41
C GLN A 204 36.05 14.83 1.68
N GLY A 205 35.14 14.89 0.71
CA GLY A 205 34.93 16.06 -0.15
C GLY A 205 33.57 16.68 0.10
N ASP A 206 33.61 17.81 0.80
CA ASP A 206 32.79 19.00 0.66
C ASP A 206 31.62 18.95 -0.34
N TRP A 207 30.39 18.87 0.18
CA TRP A 207 29.21 19.45 -0.47
C TRP A 207 28.56 20.58 0.36
N ASP A 208 29.24 21.02 1.43
CA ASP A 208 28.78 22.10 2.30
C ASP A 208 29.32 23.45 1.80
N LYS A 209 28.78 23.92 0.67
CA LYS A 209 28.60 25.34 0.35
C LYS A 209 27.99 25.50 -1.03
N LEU A 210 26.80 26.10 -1.04
CA LEU A 210 26.54 27.42 -1.63
C LEU A 210 25.19 27.45 -2.37
N THR A 211 24.10 27.72 -1.63
CA THR A 211 23.00 28.54 -2.14
C THR A 211 22.36 29.32 -1.00
N ASP A 212 22.73 30.59 -0.89
CA ASP A 212 21.90 31.72 -0.47
C ASP A 212 22.25 32.85 -1.45
N PRO A 213 21.36 33.83 -1.79
CA PRO A 213 20.28 34.35 -0.95
C PRO A 213 18.97 34.72 -1.72
N THR A 214 17.84 34.85 -1.03
CA THR A 214 17.01 36.08 -1.10
C THR A 214 15.86 36.07 -0.09
N SER A 215 15.69 37.23 0.51
CA SER A 215 14.75 37.61 1.55
C SER A 215 13.27 37.47 1.15
N ALA A 216 12.45 36.97 2.08
CA ALA A 216 11.12 37.55 2.37
C ALA A 216 10.59 36.96 3.69
N SER A 217 10.68 37.74 4.77
CA SER A 217 9.83 37.56 5.94
C SER A 217 8.37 37.63 5.52
N THR A 218 7.57 36.63 5.85
CA THR A 218 6.12 36.80 6.01
C THR A 218 5.72 36.14 7.32
N THR A 219 5.64 36.98 8.33
CA THR A 219 4.97 36.76 9.61
C THR A 219 3.51 36.40 9.34
N ILE A 220 3.08 35.21 9.77
CA ILE A 220 1.68 34.80 9.78
C ILE A 220 1.12 35.11 11.19
N PRO A 221 0.14 36.02 11.36
CA PRO A 221 -0.56 36.19 12.63
C PRO A 221 -1.67 35.13 12.81
N PRO A 222 -2.05 34.80 14.07
CA PRO A 222 -3.02 33.77 14.39
C PRO A 222 -4.49 34.21 14.16
N PRO A 223 -5.45 33.26 14.11
CA PRO A 223 -6.82 33.53 13.69
C PRO A 223 -7.71 33.97 14.86
N GLY A 224 -8.48 35.03 14.63
CA GLY A 224 -9.65 35.38 15.44
C GLY A 224 -9.83 36.88 15.61
N THR A 225 -10.81 37.46 14.91
CA THR A 225 -12.00 38.11 15.47
C THR A 225 -12.83 38.70 14.33
N GLU A 226 -14.13 38.44 14.38
CA GLU A 226 -15.17 39.03 13.54
C GLU A 226 -15.13 40.56 13.63
N GLU A 227 -15.19 41.25 12.49
CA GLU A 227 -15.82 42.57 12.46
C GLU A 227 -16.43 42.86 11.08
N SER A 228 -17.69 43.24 11.15
CA SER A 228 -18.61 43.60 10.09
C SER A 228 -18.17 44.85 9.32
N ASP A 229 -18.23 44.83 7.99
CA ASP A 229 -18.39 46.08 7.25
C ASP A 229 -19.19 45.88 5.95
N PHE A 230 -20.39 46.46 5.93
CA PHE A 230 -21.24 46.62 4.74
C PHE A 230 -20.94 48.00 4.12
N PRO A 231 -20.78 48.14 2.80
CA PRO A 231 -20.64 49.46 2.19
C PRO A 231 -21.99 50.18 2.05
N PRO A 232 -22.04 51.52 2.18
CA PRO A 232 -23.26 52.28 1.95
C PRO A 232 -23.54 52.46 0.45
N LEU A 233 -24.82 52.34 0.10
CA LEU A 233 -25.37 52.72 -1.21
C LEU A 233 -25.51 54.26 -1.25
N SER A 234 -24.79 54.89 -2.18
CA SER A 234 -24.99 56.30 -2.52
C SER A 234 -26.29 56.50 -3.29
N SER A 235 -27.06 57.52 -2.88
CA SER A 235 -28.21 58.09 -3.58
C SER A 235 -27.83 58.87 -4.83
#